data_AF-A0A537SGM3-F1
#
_entry.id   AF-A0A537SGM3-F1
#
_cell.length_a   1.000
_cell.length_b   1.000
_cell.length_c   1.000
_cell.angle_alpha   90.00
_cell.angle_beta   90.00
_cell.angle_gamma   90.00
#
_symmetry.space_group_name_H-M   'P 1'
#
loop_
_entity.id
_entity.type
_entity.pdbx_description
1 polymer ?
#
loop_
_entity_poly.entity_id
_entity_poly.type
_entity_poly.pdbx_seq_one_letter_code
_entity_poly.pdbx_strand_id
1 'polypeptide(L)'
;MILRHDADGLYEIYDIGGNAFLAANFLGQVGTDFQVAGLGRFFGSDTTDMLLRNATTGLFEVYDIANDNITNAAALGPVGLDFQVAGFGDFDHDGGSDMILRNRNTGEFEAQFSGRGLRRLQRRRHDRHDAAQHYERAIRALRHRQQSDRVGLQHRHGGARLSSRGLCRLQPGRHDRHDAAQQQHGPIRDL
;
A
#
# COMPACT_ATOMS: atom_id res chain seq x y z
N MET A 1 3.42 3.54 -18.04
CA MET A 1 2.05 3.48 -17.45
C MET A 1 1.30 2.36 -18.15
N ILE A 2 0.47 1.59 -17.45
CA ILE A 2 -0.33 0.50 -18.06
C ILE A 2 -1.81 0.86 -17.95
N LEU A 3 -2.54 0.75 -19.06
CA LEU A 3 -3.99 0.91 -19.13
C LEU A 3 -4.64 -0.41 -19.52
N ARG A 4 -5.85 -0.61 -19.01
CA ARG A 4 -6.72 -1.73 -19.35
C ARG A 4 -7.95 -1.19 -20.06
N HIS A 5 -8.35 -1.85 -21.14
CA HIS A 5 -9.63 -1.62 -21.78
C HIS A 5 -10.62 -2.69 -21.30
N ASP A 6 -11.63 -2.26 -20.54
CA ASP A 6 -12.50 -3.19 -19.80
C ASP A 6 -13.43 -4.01 -20.71
N ALA A 7 -13.76 -3.50 -21.90
CA ALA A 7 -14.75 -4.12 -22.80
C ALA A 7 -14.24 -5.42 -23.44
N ASP A 8 -12.94 -5.53 -23.67
CA ASP A 8 -12.31 -6.64 -24.40
C ASP A 8 -11.11 -7.24 -23.65
N GLY A 9 -10.68 -6.66 -22.53
CA GLY A 9 -9.58 -7.17 -21.72
C GLY A 9 -8.22 -6.93 -22.36
N LEU A 10 -8.11 -5.91 -23.21
CA LEU A 10 -6.86 -5.44 -23.81
C LEU A 10 -6.04 -4.64 -22.79
N TYR A 11 -4.73 -4.81 -22.88
CA TYR A 11 -3.75 -4.03 -22.11
C TYR A 11 -2.86 -3.23 -23.04
N GLU A 12 -2.59 -2.00 -22.65
CA GLU A 12 -1.71 -1.07 -23.36
C GLU A 12 -0.67 -0.53 -22.39
N ILE A 13 0.55 -0.36 -22.88
CA ILE A 13 1.64 0.31 -22.16
C ILE A 13 1.97 1.63 -22.84
N TYR A 14 2.15 2.64 -22.02
CA TYR A 14 2.46 4.00 -22.42
C TYR A 14 3.78 4.42 -21.81
N ASP A 15 4.72 4.79 -22.67
CA ASP A 15 5.94 5.46 -22.26
C ASP A 15 5.63 6.93 -22.02
N ILE A 16 6.02 7.41 -20.84
CA ILE A 16 5.77 8.79 -20.43
C ILE A 16 7.09 9.39 -19.99
N GLY A 17 7.43 10.54 -20.57
CA GLY A 17 8.63 11.29 -20.22
C GLY A 17 8.48 12.75 -20.63
N GLY A 18 9.13 13.65 -19.89
CA GLY A 18 9.04 15.08 -20.17
C GLY A 18 7.60 15.64 -20.15
N ASN A 19 6.73 15.10 -19.30
CA ASN A 19 5.29 15.40 -19.25
C ASN A 19 4.52 15.13 -20.57
N ALA A 20 5.00 14.20 -21.40
CA ALA A 20 4.35 13.79 -22.65
C ALA A 20 4.28 12.26 -22.79
N PHE A 21 3.37 11.80 -23.65
CA PHE A 21 3.37 10.43 -24.15
C PHE A 21 4.45 10.28 -25.21
N LEU A 22 5.38 9.36 -25.00
CA LEU A 22 6.50 9.09 -25.91
C LEU A 22 6.19 7.93 -26.86
N ALA A 23 5.47 6.93 -26.38
CA ALA A 23 5.01 5.78 -27.16
C ALA A 23 3.75 5.17 -26.53
N ALA A 24 3.01 4.42 -27.34
CA ALA A 24 1.90 3.58 -26.91
C ALA A 24 2.02 2.23 -27.62
N ASN A 25 2.06 1.16 -26.86
CA ASN A 25 2.25 -0.20 -27.35
C ASN A 25 1.14 -1.10 -26.81
N PHE A 26 0.67 -2.01 -27.66
CA PHE A 26 -0.30 -3.01 -27.28
C PHE A 26 0.41 -4.17 -26.58
N LEU A 27 0.10 -4.40 -25.31
CA LEU A 27 0.70 -5.49 -24.51
C LEU A 27 0.06 -6.85 -24.86
N GLY A 28 -1.25 -6.87 -25.12
CA GLY A 28 -1.96 -8.11 -25.41
C GLY A 28 -3.41 -8.12 -24.91
N GLN A 29 -4.17 -9.12 -25.38
CA GLN A 29 -5.49 -9.44 -24.85
C GLN A 29 -5.33 -10.54 -23.79
N VAL A 30 -5.51 -10.19 -22.52
CA VAL A 30 -5.40 -11.15 -21.40
C VAL A 30 -6.77 -11.63 -20.94
N GLY A 31 -7.81 -10.81 -21.15
CA GLY A 31 -9.20 -11.17 -20.88
C GLY A 31 -9.91 -10.23 -19.91
N THR A 32 -11.24 -10.21 -20.02
CA THR A 32 -12.13 -9.30 -19.27
C THR A 32 -12.19 -9.60 -17.77
N ASP A 33 -11.67 -10.75 -17.36
CA ASP A 33 -11.78 -11.23 -15.98
C ASP A 33 -10.54 -10.88 -15.17
N PHE A 34 -9.41 -10.60 -15.83
CA PHE A 34 -8.15 -10.26 -15.19
C PHE A 34 -8.01 -8.76 -14.98
N GLN A 35 -7.58 -8.38 -13.78
CA GLN A 35 -7.33 -7.00 -13.35
C GLN A 35 -5.91 -6.87 -12.80
N VAL A 36 -5.28 -5.70 -12.98
CA VAL A 36 -3.97 -5.41 -12.37
C VAL A 36 -4.11 -5.39 -10.86
N ALA A 37 -3.39 -6.28 -10.20
CA ALA A 37 -3.25 -6.32 -8.76
C ALA A 37 -2.04 -5.52 -8.28
N GLY A 38 -0.96 -5.49 -9.07
CA GLY A 38 0.25 -4.75 -8.74
C GLY A 38 1.30 -4.80 -9.84
N LEU A 39 2.30 -3.95 -9.69
CA LEU A 39 3.51 -3.91 -10.51
C LEU A 39 4.70 -4.10 -9.56
N GLY A 40 5.70 -4.86 -9.99
CA GLY A 40 6.84 -5.18 -9.12
C GLY A 40 7.73 -6.24 -9.76
N ARG A 41 8.80 -6.60 -9.05
CA ARG A 41 9.76 -7.61 -9.50
C ARG A 41 9.34 -8.99 -8.99
N PHE A 42 8.29 -9.53 -9.59
CA PHE A 42 7.66 -10.79 -9.20
C PHE A 42 8.33 -12.02 -9.83
N PHE A 43 9.05 -11.84 -10.94
CA PHE A 43 9.70 -12.88 -11.69
C PHE A 43 11.04 -12.38 -12.26
N GLY A 44 11.99 -13.29 -12.48
CA GLY A 44 13.22 -12.95 -13.20
C GLY A 44 14.11 -11.88 -12.53
N SER A 45 14.89 -11.19 -13.36
CA SER A 45 15.86 -10.18 -12.94
C SER A 45 15.67 -8.80 -13.57
N ASP A 46 14.58 -8.63 -14.31
CA ASP A 46 14.19 -7.40 -15.00
C ASP A 46 13.40 -6.44 -14.09
N THR A 47 12.93 -5.36 -14.72
CA THR A 47 12.69 -4.08 -14.04
C THR A 47 11.27 -3.89 -13.54
N THR A 48 10.24 -4.57 -14.07
CA THR A 48 8.85 -4.53 -13.56
C THR A 48 7.96 -5.56 -14.28
N ASP A 49 7.53 -6.59 -13.56
CA ASP A 49 6.44 -7.48 -13.96
C ASP A 49 5.06 -6.91 -13.62
N MET A 50 4.03 -7.46 -14.27
CA MET A 50 2.62 -7.19 -13.98
C MET A 50 1.97 -8.38 -13.29
N LEU A 51 1.48 -8.16 -12.07
CA LEU A 51 0.65 -9.13 -11.35
C LEU A 51 -0.82 -8.88 -11.67
N LEU A 52 -1.48 -9.89 -12.22
CA LEU A 52 -2.89 -9.90 -12.53
C LEU A 52 -3.66 -10.81 -11.59
N ARG A 53 -4.91 -10.45 -11.31
CA ARG A 53 -5.87 -11.25 -10.56
C ARG A 53 -7.13 -11.46 -11.37
N ASN A 54 -7.55 -12.71 -11.50
CA ASN A 54 -8.86 -13.05 -12.04
C ASN A 54 -9.95 -12.71 -11.00
N ALA A 55 -10.85 -11.79 -11.35
CA ALA A 55 -11.91 -11.30 -10.47
C ALA A 55 -12.98 -12.37 -10.18
N THR A 56 -13.11 -13.38 -11.06
CA THR A 56 -14.12 -14.45 -10.96
C THR A 56 -13.59 -15.66 -10.20
N THR A 57 -12.34 -16.04 -10.40
CA THR A 57 -11.76 -17.27 -9.79
C THR A 57 -10.85 -16.98 -8.60
N GLY A 58 -10.33 -15.75 -8.48
CA GLY A 58 -9.31 -15.40 -7.48
C GLY A 58 -7.94 -16.00 -7.78
N LEU A 59 -7.71 -16.44 -9.02
CA LEU A 59 -6.41 -16.88 -9.50
C LEU A 59 -5.49 -15.67 -9.76
N PHE A 60 -4.21 -15.82 -9.41
CA PHE A 60 -3.18 -14.84 -9.74
C PHE A 60 -2.29 -15.34 -10.88
N GLU A 61 -1.88 -14.42 -11.75
CA GLU A 61 -0.88 -14.64 -12.80
C GLU A 61 0.13 -13.50 -12.78
N VAL A 62 1.39 -13.83 -13.04
CA VAL A 62 2.45 -12.85 -13.26
C VAL A 62 2.78 -12.85 -14.73
N TYR A 63 2.83 -11.66 -15.31
CA TYR A 63 3.26 -11.41 -16.66
C TYR A 63 4.58 -10.65 -16.61
N ASP A 64 5.63 -11.27 -17.13
CA ASP A 64 6.93 -10.63 -17.33
C ASP A 64 6.82 -9.70 -18.55
N ILE A 65 7.26 -8.46 -18.36
CA ILE A 65 7.20 -7.39 -19.36
C ILE A 65 8.61 -6.88 -19.62
N ALA A 66 9.09 -7.09 -20.84
CA ALA A 66 10.35 -6.54 -21.31
C ALA A 66 10.19 -5.87 -22.68
N ASN A 67 10.76 -4.66 -22.80
CA ASN A 67 10.69 -3.85 -24.02
C ASN A 67 9.24 -3.71 -24.53
N ASP A 68 8.31 -3.34 -23.65
CA ASP A 68 6.88 -3.18 -23.94
C ASP A 68 6.13 -4.42 -24.43
N ASN A 69 6.71 -5.60 -24.26
CA ASN A 69 6.10 -6.87 -24.66
C ASN A 69 6.00 -7.83 -23.49
N ILE A 70 4.95 -8.66 -23.50
CA ILE A 70 4.86 -9.82 -22.59
C ILE A 70 5.88 -10.86 -23.07
N THR A 71 6.87 -11.17 -22.24
CA THR A 71 7.92 -12.15 -22.53
C THR A 71 7.67 -13.49 -21.87
N ASN A 72 6.94 -13.51 -20.75
CA ASN A 72 6.58 -14.73 -20.05
C ASN A 72 5.29 -14.55 -19.24
N ALA A 73 4.64 -15.67 -18.90
CA ALA A 73 3.49 -15.69 -18.01
C ALA A 73 3.57 -16.91 -17.08
N ALA A 74 3.27 -16.70 -15.80
CA ALA A 74 3.27 -17.74 -14.78
C ALA A 74 2.04 -17.66 -13.89
N ALA A 75 1.33 -18.78 -13.74
CA ALA A 75 0.23 -18.89 -12.79
C ALA A 75 0.77 -19.06 -11.37
N LEU A 76 0.30 -18.22 -10.46
CA LEU A 76 0.60 -18.27 -9.03
C LEU A 76 -0.40 -19.12 -8.23
N GLY A 77 -1.48 -19.55 -8.89
CA GLY A 77 -2.51 -20.43 -8.35
C GLY A 77 -3.73 -19.69 -7.78
N PRO A 78 -4.81 -20.44 -7.45
CA PRO A 78 -6.01 -19.86 -6.85
C PRO A 78 -5.79 -19.59 -5.36
N VAL A 79 -5.84 -18.32 -4.95
CA VAL A 79 -5.90 -17.93 -3.53
C VAL A 79 -7.35 -17.80 -3.05
N GLY A 80 -8.29 -17.69 -4.00
CA GLY A 80 -9.71 -17.56 -3.73
C GLY A 80 -10.17 -16.12 -3.55
N LEU A 81 -11.49 -15.93 -3.60
CA LEU A 81 -12.13 -14.61 -3.64
C LEU A 81 -12.18 -13.89 -2.28
N ASP A 82 -11.97 -14.62 -1.20
CA ASP A 82 -11.98 -14.07 0.16
C ASP A 82 -10.73 -13.26 0.48
N PHE A 83 -9.64 -13.50 -0.23
CA PHE A 83 -8.37 -12.81 -0.05
C PHE A 83 -8.26 -11.57 -0.94
N GLN A 84 -7.79 -10.48 -0.33
CA GLN A 84 -7.44 -9.24 -1.02
C GLN A 84 -5.96 -8.92 -0.81
N VAL A 85 -5.34 -8.21 -1.76
CA VAL A 85 -4.00 -7.67 -1.59
C VAL A 85 -3.99 -6.66 -0.45
N ALA A 86 -3.11 -6.88 0.52
CA ALA A 86 -2.87 -5.99 1.65
C ALA A 86 -1.60 -5.15 1.45
N GLY A 87 -0.64 -5.63 0.65
CA GLY A 87 0.54 -4.87 0.26
C GLY A 87 1.57 -5.71 -0.47
N PHE A 88 2.55 -5.00 -1.05
CA PHE A 88 3.73 -5.56 -1.71
C PHE A 88 5.00 -5.08 -1.00
N GLY A 89 6.08 -5.84 -1.11
CA GLY A 89 7.40 -5.45 -0.61
C GLY A 89 8.39 -6.62 -0.66
N ASP A 90 9.68 -6.34 -0.54
CA ASP A 90 10.71 -7.37 -0.35
C ASP A 90 10.77 -7.72 1.14
N PHE A 91 10.00 -8.71 1.57
CA PHE A 91 9.86 -9.04 2.97
C PHE A 91 10.77 -10.22 3.39
N ASP A 92 11.22 -11.08 2.47
CA ASP A 92 12.22 -12.11 2.74
C ASP A 92 13.66 -11.71 2.34
N HIS A 93 13.85 -10.48 1.85
CA HIS A 93 15.12 -9.86 1.50
C HIS A 93 15.85 -10.60 0.36
N ASP A 94 15.10 -11.18 -0.57
CA ASP A 94 15.65 -11.82 -1.77
C ASP A 94 15.79 -10.86 -2.97
N GLY A 95 15.34 -9.61 -2.80
CA GLY A 95 15.37 -8.57 -3.82
C GLY A 95 14.17 -8.60 -4.78
N GLY A 96 13.24 -9.52 -4.59
CA GLY A 96 11.98 -9.63 -5.31
C GLY A 96 10.81 -8.96 -4.58
N SER A 97 9.68 -8.88 -5.28
CA SER A 97 8.43 -8.32 -4.74
C SER A 97 7.55 -9.44 -4.19
N ASP A 98 7.46 -9.52 -2.88
CA ASP A 98 6.50 -10.39 -2.19
C ASP A 98 5.13 -9.72 -2.10
N MET A 99 4.09 -10.54 -1.90
CA MET A 99 2.72 -10.08 -1.72
C MET A 99 2.14 -10.59 -0.40
N ILE A 100 1.55 -9.69 0.38
CA ILE A 100 0.73 -10.04 1.54
C ILE A 100 -0.74 -9.97 1.15
N LEU A 101 -1.46 -11.05 1.39
CA LEU A 101 -2.89 -11.19 1.21
C LEU A 101 -3.59 -11.20 2.57
N ARG A 102 -4.79 -10.62 2.64
CA ARG A 102 -5.64 -10.63 3.82
C ARG A 102 -6.99 -11.22 3.50
N ASN A 103 -7.42 -12.22 4.26
CA ASN A 103 -8.78 -12.72 4.21
C ASN A 103 -9.74 -11.65 4.76
N ARG A 104 -10.72 -11.23 3.97
CA ARG A 104 -11.68 -10.19 4.36
C ARG A 104 -12.63 -10.65 5.46
N ASN A 105 -12.91 -11.94 5.53
CA ASN A 105 -13.87 -12.54 6.46
C ASN A 105 -13.21 -12.86 7.81
N THR A 106 -12.03 -13.47 7.81
CA THR A 106 -11.35 -13.94 9.04
C THR A 106 -10.27 -12.97 9.54
N GLY A 107 -9.76 -12.09 8.67
CA GLY A 107 -8.61 -11.24 8.96
C GLY A 107 -7.28 -12.00 9.02
N GLU A 108 -7.26 -13.28 8.63
CA GLU A 108 -6.03 -14.05 8.44
C GLU A 108 -5.17 -13.44 7.32
N PHE A 109 -3.86 -13.61 7.42
CA PHE A 109 -2.92 -13.17 6.42
C PHE A 109 -2.25 -14.38 5.75
N GLU A 110 -1.95 -14.24 4.47
CA GLU A 110 -1.10 -15.18 3.72
C GLU A 110 -0.04 -14.37 2.99
N ALA A 111 1.15 -14.95 2.80
CA ALA A 111 2.22 -14.33 2.04
C ALA A 111 2.57 -15.20 0.83
N GLN A 112 2.87 -14.53 -0.28
CA GLN A 112 3.41 -15.10 -1.49
C GLN A 112 4.78 -14.49 -1.75
N PHE A 113 5.75 -15.33 -2.09
CA PHE A 113 7.11 -14.86 -2.39
C PHE A 113 7.37 -14.97 -3.89
N SER A 114 8.08 -14.01 -4.46
CA SER A 114 8.41 -13.97 -5.90
C SER A 114 9.11 -15.23 -6.41
N GLY A 115 9.82 -15.96 -5.53
CA GLY A 115 10.44 -17.25 -5.86
C GLY A 115 9.85 -18.47 -5.12
N ARG A 116 8.80 -18.30 -4.31
CA ARG A 116 8.30 -19.39 -3.44
C ARG A 116 6.77 -19.33 -3.31
N GLY A 117 6.13 -20.49 -3.40
CA GLY A 117 4.66 -20.62 -3.31
C GLY A 117 4.04 -20.03 -2.04
N LEU A 118 2.72 -19.88 -2.07
CA LEU A 118 1.90 -19.29 -0.98
C LEU A 118 2.15 -19.98 0.37
N ARG A 119 2.37 -19.17 1.41
CA ARG A 119 2.46 -19.62 2.81
C ARG A 119 1.44 -18.90 3.67
N ARG A 120 0.67 -19.68 4.44
CA ARG A 120 -0.30 -19.13 5.39
C ARG A 120 0.38 -18.55 6.62
N LEU A 121 0.12 -17.28 6.92
CA LEU A 121 0.63 -16.58 8.10
C LEU A 121 -0.44 -16.60 9.20
N GLN A 122 -0.40 -17.64 10.02
CA GLN A 122 -1.15 -17.70 11.28
C GLN A 122 -0.26 -17.29 12.45
N ARG A 123 -0.87 -16.80 13.55
CA ARG A 123 -0.23 -16.54 14.85
C ARG A 123 0.43 -17.81 15.39
N ARG A 124 1.57 -18.20 14.85
CA ARG A 124 2.41 -19.26 15.40
C ARG A 124 3.23 -18.61 16.50
N ARG A 125 2.76 -18.73 17.74
CA ARG A 125 3.63 -18.56 18.91
C ARG A 125 4.78 -19.53 18.70
N HIS A 126 6.00 -19.00 18.55
CA HIS A 126 7.25 -19.75 18.51
C HIS A 126 7.30 -20.83 17.42
N ASP A 127 7.90 -20.52 16.27
CA ASP A 127 9.18 -21.15 15.90
C ASP A 127 9.59 -20.78 14.47
N ARG A 128 10.90 -20.50 14.35
CA ARG A 128 11.72 -20.12 13.18
C ARG A 128 11.80 -18.61 12.91
N HIS A 129 13.04 -18.12 12.98
CA HIS A 129 13.35 -16.96 13.82
C HIS A 129 13.68 -15.66 13.10
N ASP A 130 13.79 -15.62 11.77
CA ASP A 130 14.19 -14.37 11.07
C ASP A 130 13.09 -13.86 10.12
N ALA A 131 12.74 -14.61 9.07
CA ALA A 131 11.73 -14.17 8.09
C ALA A 131 10.38 -13.83 8.76
N ALA A 132 9.83 -14.75 9.57
CA ALA A 132 8.53 -14.58 10.24
C ALA A 132 8.47 -13.34 11.15
N GLN A 133 9.58 -12.90 11.73
CA GLN A 133 9.61 -11.71 12.60
C GLN A 133 9.48 -10.41 11.81
N HIS A 134 10.11 -10.32 10.64
CA HIS A 134 9.96 -9.19 9.74
C HIS A 134 8.52 -9.09 9.19
N TYR A 135 7.87 -10.23 8.89
CA TYR A 135 6.45 -10.27 8.53
C TYR A 135 5.52 -9.83 9.64
N GLU A 136 5.74 -10.27 10.89
CA GLU A 136 4.90 -9.81 12.01
C GLU A 136 5.04 -8.31 12.23
N ARG A 137 6.21 -7.71 11.94
CA ARG A 137 6.36 -6.25 11.92
C ARG A 137 5.55 -5.61 10.79
N ALA A 138 5.62 -6.15 9.57
CA ALA A 138 4.84 -5.66 8.42
C ALA A 138 3.33 -5.80 8.64
N ILE A 139 2.85 -6.96 9.10
CA ILE A 139 1.45 -7.22 9.44
C ILE A 139 1.01 -6.34 10.61
N ARG A 140 1.84 -6.16 11.64
CA ARG A 140 1.54 -5.22 12.74
C ARG A 140 1.39 -3.80 12.20
N ALA A 141 2.29 -3.35 11.33
CA ALA A 141 2.20 -2.03 10.69
C ALA A 141 0.92 -1.88 9.84
N LEU A 142 0.58 -2.90 9.04
CA LEU A 142 -0.65 -2.93 8.24
C LEU A 142 -1.91 -2.90 9.12
N ARG A 143 -1.92 -3.66 10.22
CA ARG A 143 -3.03 -3.62 11.20
C ARG A 143 -3.18 -2.25 11.84
N HIS A 144 -2.08 -1.60 12.23
CA HIS A 144 -2.12 -0.25 12.79
C HIS A 144 -2.65 0.77 11.77
N ARG A 145 -2.23 0.69 10.50
CA ARG A 145 -2.75 1.56 9.43
C ARG A 145 -4.27 1.39 9.26
N GLN A 146 -4.76 0.15 9.18
CA GLN A 146 -6.20 -0.11 9.01
C GLN A 146 -7.05 0.32 10.21
N GLN A 147 -6.53 0.17 11.44
CA GLN A 147 -7.21 0.67 12.63
C GLN A 147 -7.26 2.20 12.66
N SER A 148 -6.18 2.87 12.25
CA SER A 148 -6.13 4.33 12.13
C SER A 148 -7.15 4.86 11.12
N ASP A 149 -7.28 4.24 9.95
CA ASP A 149 -8.25 4.64 8.92
C ASP A 149 -9.71 4.48 9.42
N ARG A 150 -9.98 3.42 10.20
CA ARG A 150 -11.30 3.17 10.78
C ARG A 150 -11.69 4.19 11.85
N VAL A 151 -10.74 4.63 12.67
CA VAL A 151 -10.96 5.67 13.69
C VAL A 151 -11.08 7.06 13.05
N GLY A 152 -10.34 7.34 11.98
CA GLY A 152 -10.43 8.61 11.23
C GLY A 152 -11.78 8.82 10.53
N LEU A 153 -12.43 7.74 10.10
CA LEU A 153 -13.78 7.79 9.50
C LEU A 153 -14.89 8.05 10.53
N GLN A 154 -14.73 7.60 11.78
CA GLN A 154 -15.70 7.87 12.85
C GLN A 154 -15.67 9.32 13.32
N HIS A 155 -14.56 10.04 13.17
CA HIS A 155 -14.48 11.47 13.47
C HIS A 155 -14.98 12.40 12.36
N ARG A 156 -15.22 11.91 11.13
CA ARG A 156 -15.71 12.74 10.00
C ARG A 156 -17.24 12.79 9.86
N HIS A 157 -17.99 12.10 10.72
CA HIS A 157 -19.43 12.29 10.88
C HIS A 157 -19.79 13.12 12.12
N GLY A 158 -19.08 14.23 12.31
CA GLY A 158 -19.51 15.36 13.16
C GLY A 158 -19.72 16.57 12.26
N GLY A 159 -20.98 16.97 12.07
CA GLY A 159 -21.42 17.85 11.00
C GLY A 159 -20.68 19.19 10.88
N ALA A 160 -20.09 19.44 9.71
CA ALA A 160 -19.80 20.78 9.24
C ALA A 160 -21.02 21.30 8.44
N ARG A 161 -21.90 22.04 9.11
CA ARG A 161 -22.87 22.91 8.43
C ARG A 161 -22.07 24.04 7.77
N LEU A 162 -22.06 24.06 6.44
CA LEU A 162 -21.69 25.24 5.65
C LEU A 162 -22.72 26.35 5.94
N SER A 163 -22.33 27.34 6.74
CA SER A 163 -23.01 28.63 6.82
C SER A 163 -22.16 29.67 6.12
N SER A 164 -22.87 30.47 5.34
CA SER A 164 -22.39 31.48 4.40
C SER A 164 -21.71 32.68 5.07
N ARG A 165 -20.79 33.28 4.30
CA ARG A 165 -20.30 34.69 4.37
C ARG A 165 -19.49 35.11 5.59
N GLY A 166 -18.31 35.66 5.31
CA GLY A 166 -17.65 36.61 6.20
C GLY A 166 -16.13 36.59 6.10
N LEU A 167 -15.57 37.49 5.29
CA LEU A 167 -14.17 37.90 5.34
C LEU A 167 -13.71 38.12 6.79
N CYS A 168 -12.56 37.57 7.19
CA CYS A 168 -11.74 38.22 8.21
C CYS A 168 -10.26 37.86 8.10
N ARG A 169 -9.48 38.93 8.15
CA ARG A 169 -8.04 39.13 8.01
C ARG A 169 -7.29 38.51 9.18
N LEU A 170 -6.20 37.77 8.92
CA LEU A 170 -5.26 37.33 9.94
C LEU A 170 -4.45 38.53 10.47
N GLN A 171 -4.59 38.80 11.77
CA GLN A 171 -3.58 39.49 12.59
C GLN A 171 -3.38 38.68 13.88
N PRO A 172 -2.15 38.30 14.25
CA PRO A 172 -1.88 37.73 15.57
C PRO A 172 -1.59 38.85 16.58
N GLY A 173 -2.55 39.10 17.46
CA GLY A 173 -2.42 39.98 18.62
C GLY A 173 -2.20 39.18 19.90
N ARG A 174 -1.13 39.54 20.62
CA ARG A 174 -0.73 39.10 21.96
C ARG A 174 -1.78 39.43 23.02
N HIS A 175 -1.83 38.65 24.11
CA HIS A 175 -2.19 39.03 25.50
C HIS A 175 -1.70 37.89 26.42
N ASP A 176 -0.71 38.08 27.30
CA ASP A 176 -0.77 38.72 28.64
C ASP A 176 -1.65 37.91 29.62
N ARG A 177 -1.07 37.15 30.56
CA ARG A 177 -0.48 37.48 31.89
C ARG A 177 -1.50 37.29 33.03
N HIS A 178 -0.95 37.16 34.25
CA HIS A 178 -1.52 36.95 35.61
C HIS A 178 -1.38 35.50 36.10
N ASP A 179 -0.88 35.18 37.30
CA ASP A 179 -0.38 35.97 38.44
C ASP A 179 0.43 35.03 39.36
N ALA A 180 1.46 35.55 40.03
CA ALA A 180 1.85 35.20 41.40
C ALA A 180 3.04 36.07 41.85
N ALA A 181 2.74 37.13 42.60
CA ALA A 181 3.63 37.81 43.56
C ALA A 181 3.84 36.87 44.79
N GLN A 182 4.78 36.99 45.74
CA GLN A 182 5.76 37.99 46.17
C GLN A 182 6.53 37.38 47.37
N GLN A 183 7.79 37.78 47.60
CA GLN A 183 8.58 37.88 48.87
C GLN A 183 10.06 37.59 48.52
N GLN A 184 10.95 38.55 48.26
CA GLN A 184 11.55 39.62 49.08
C GLN A 184 12.28 39.19 50.37
N HIS A 185 13.62 39.10 50.26
CA HIS A 185 14.68 39.63 51.14
C HIS A 185 16.00 39.12 50.54
N GLY A 186 17.12 39.81 50.34
CA GLY A 186 17.69 41.13 50.62
C GLY A 186 19.19 40.99 50.22
N PRO A 187 19.92 42.06 49.87
CA PRO A 187 21.24 41.96 49.21
C PRO A 187 22.39 41.86 50.21
N ILE A 188 23.63 41.55 49.76
CA ILE A 188 24.89 42.26 50.09
C ILE A 188 26.18 41.49 49.67
N ARG A 189 27.01 42.20 48.89
CA ARG A 189 28.49 42.24 48.75
C ARG A 189 29.30 41.13 48.07
N ASP A 190 29.94 41.57 46.98
CA ASP A 190 31.35 41.41 46.57
C ASP A 190 32.26 40.55 47.47
N LEU A 191 32.84 39.51 46.88
CA LEU A 191 34.27 39.43 46.52
C LEU A 191 34.47 38.30 45.49
#